data_AF-A0A0E1NYT9-F1
#
_entry.id   AF-A0A0E1NYT9-F1
#
_cell.length_a   1.000
_cell.length_b   1.000
_cell.length_c   1.000
_cell.angle_alpha   90.00
_cell.angle_beta   90.00
_cell.angle_gamma   90.00
#
_symmetry.space_group_name_H-M   'P 1'
#
loop_
_entity.id
_entity.type
_entity.pdbx_description
1 polymer ?
#
loop_
_entity_poly.entity_id
_entity_poly.type
_entity_poly.pdbx_seq_one_letter_code
_entity_poly.pdbx_strand_id
1 'polypeptide(L)'
;MLTPTTIEITEANLHQAIEQSMSVPVLFYFWSERSQHCLQLTPTLDKLAAEYAGQFILARVDCDAQPMVASQFGLRSIPAVYLFKDGQPVDGFQGPQPEEVIRELLQRVLPKPEELKSAEAAQLMSEGKVPEALPLLKEAWQLAQQSNSPQTSEIALQLAEAQILLNRSEDAESVLATLPLQDRDTRYQGLIAQIELLKQAANTPEIQQLQQQLAEQPDNVELAVQLALQLHQVGRNEEALELLLGHLKKDLAAANGTARKTLMDILAALGTGDALAAKYRRQLYALLY
;
A
#
# COMPACT_ATOMS: atom_id res chain seq x y z
N MET A 1 3.80 -21.90 7.77
CA MET A 1 3.60 -23.05 6.86
C MET A 1 2.65 -22.59 5.79
N LEU A 2 2.97 -22.77 4.51
CA LEU A 2 2.06 -22.43 3.41
C LEU A 2 0.78 -23.25 3.61
N THR A 3 -0.35 -22.59 3.85
CA THR A 3 -1.65 -23.26 3.90
C THR A 3 -1.86 -23.93 2.53
N PRO A 4 -2.14 -25.24 2.48
CA PRO A 4 -2.38 -25.89 1.20
C PRO A 4 -3.54 -25.18 0.50
N THR A 5 -3.32 -24.74 -0.74
CA THR A 5 -4.32 -24.02 -1.56
C THR A 5 -5.53 -24.90 -1.91
N THR A 6 -5.36 -26.22 -1.76
CA THR A 6 -6.39 -27.22 -1.95
C THR A 6 -6.33 -28.24 -0.82
N ILE A 7 -7.48 -28.58 -0.24
CA ILE A 7 -7.64 -29.60 0.81
C ILE A 7 -8.75 -30.57 0.43
N GLU A 8 -8.56 -31.85 0.73
CA GLU A 8 -9.64 -32.85 0.65
C GLU A 8 -10.38 -32.88 1.99
N ILE A 9 -11.70 -32.79 1.93
CA ILE A 9 -12.58 -32.72 3.07
C ILE A 9 -13.06 -34.11 3.44
N THR A 10 -13.03 -34.38 4.74
CA THR A 10 -13.57 -35.56 5.40
C THR A 10 -14.37 -35.10 6.61
N GLU A 11 -15.12 -36.01 7.22
CA GLU A 11 -15.82 -35.72 8.48
C GLU A 11 -14.89 -35.17 9.58
N ALA A 12 -13.64 -35.64 9.61
CA ALA A 12 -12.67 -35.26 10.64
C ALA A 12 -12.16 -33.81 10.53
N ASN A 13 -12.09 -33.24 9.32
CA ASN A 13 -11.52 -31.90 9.09
C ASN A 13 -12.54 -30.85 8.62
N LEU A 14 -13.81 -31.23 8.41
CA LEU A 14 -14.87 -30.33 7.96
C LEU A 14 -15.00 -29.10 8.87
N HIS A 15 -15.10 -29.31 10.18
CA HIS A 15 -15.25 -28.22 11.15
C HIS A 15 -14.05 -27.27 11.12
N GLN A 16 -12.83 -27.82 11.05
CA GLN A 16 -11.62 -27.03 10.94
C GLN A 16 -11.59 -26.20 9.63
N ALA A 17 -12.03 -26.77 8.51
CA ALA A 17 -12.11 -26.04 7.25
C ALA A 17 -13.13 -24.88 7.32
N ILE A 18 -14.27 -25.08 8.01
CA ILE A 18 -15.23 -24.00 8.24
C ILE A 18 -14.63 -22.92 9.16
N GLU A 19 -13.92 -23.31 10.22
CA GLU A 19 -13.23 -22.36 11.11
C GLU A 19 -12.14 -21.55 10.37
N GLN A 20 -11.42 -22.17 9.43
CA GLN A 20 -10.45 -21.47 8.58
C GLN A 20 -11.08 -20.34 7.75
N SER A 21 -12.39 -20.44 7.43
CA SER A 21 -13.12 -19.40 6.72
C SER A 21 -13.26 -18.08 7.50
N MET A 22 -12.96 -18.07 8.80
CA MET A 22 -12.86 -16.85 9.61
C MET A 22 -11.65 -15.97 9.22
N SER A 23 -10.64 -16.57 8.60
CA SER A 23 -9.40 -15.86 8.23
C SER A 23 -9.20 -15.81 6.72
N VAL A 24 -9.52 -16.89 6.00
CA VAL A 24 -9.31 -17.02 4.55
C VAL A 24 -10.56 -17.65 3.93
N PRO A 25 -11.19 -17.05 2.91
CA PRO A 25 -12.36 -17.63 2.26
C PRO A 25 -12.15 -19.09 1.84
N VAL A 26 -13.15 -19.94 2.07
CA VAL A 26 -13.10 -21.37 1.75
C VAL A 26 -14.14 -21.70 0.69
N LEU A 27 -13.68 -22.19 -0.46
CA LEU A 27 -14.53 -22.60 -1.57
C LEU A 27 -14.73 -24.11 -1.51
N PHE A 28 -15.86 -24.55 -0.96
CA PHE A 28 -16.22 -25.97 -0.94
C PHE A 28 -16.67 -26.41 -2.33
N TYR A 29 -16.02 -27.43 -2.87
CA TYR A 29 -16.34 -28.05 -4.16
C TYR A 29 -16.79 -29.49 -3.96
N PHE A 30 -18.08 -29.72 -4.12
CA PHE A 30 -18.70 -31.04 -4.03
C PHE A 30 -18.66 -31.72 -5.39
N TRP A 31 -17.96 -32.84 -5.47
CA TRP A 31 -17.62 -33.49 -6.72
C TRP A 31 -17.78 -35.02 -6.66
N SER A 32 -17.71 -35.65 -7.82
CA SER A 32 -17.73 -37.11 -8.00
C SER A 32 -17.02 -37.45 -9.31
N GLU A 33 -16.21 -38.51 -9.33
CA GLU A 33 -15.55 -39.02 -10.54
C GLU A 33 -16.55 -39.46 -11.63
N ARG A 34 -17.78 -39.78 -11.23
CA ARG A 34 -18.83 -40.28 -12.13
C ARG A 34 -19.54 -39.17 -12.90
N SER A 35 -19.33 -37.90 -12.53
CA SER A 35 -19.99 -36.75 -13.14
C SER A 35 -19.12 -36.13 -14.24
N GLN A 36 -19.62 -36.14 -15.48
CA GLN A 36 -18.94 -35.50 -16.61
C GLN A 36 -18.77 -33.99 -16.42
N HIS A 37 -19.69 -33.33 -15.71
CA HIS A 37 -19.59 -31.91 -15.39
C HIS A 37 -18.46 -31.60 -14.41
N CYS A 38 -18.18 -32.51 -13.46
CA CYS A 38 -17.03 -32.37 -12.56
C CYS A 38 -15.70 -32.45 -13.32
N LEU A 39 -15.59 -33.34 -14.31
CA LEU A 39 -14.38 -33.46 -15.15
C LEU A 39 -14.03 -32.15 -15.88
N GLN A 40 -15.02 -31.32 -16.19
CA GLN A 40 -14.82 -30.01 -16.82
C GLN A 40 -14.51 -28.91 -15.80
N LEU A 41 -15.12 -28.97 -14.61
CA LEU A 41 -15.02 -27.92 -13.60
C LEU A 41 -13.76 -28.03 -12.74
N THR A 42 -13.31 -29.26 -12.43
CA THR A 42 -12.11 -29.49 -11.59
C THR A 42 -10.87 -28.78 -12.13
N PRO A 43 -10.50 -28.88 -13.43
CA PRO A 43 -9.32 -28.18 -13.96
C PRO A 43 -9.42 -26.65 -13.83
N THR A 44 -10.62 -26.09 -13.99
CA THR A 44 -10.86 -24.64 -13.83
C THR A 44 -10.65 -24.21 -12.38
N LEU A 45 -11.21 -24.94 -11.41
CA LEU A 45 -11.03 -24.63 -9.99
C LEU A 45 -9.56 -24.77 -9.55
N ASP A 46 -8.85 -25.76 -10.09
CA ASP A 46 -7.43 -25.99 -9.80
C ASP A 46 -6.55 -24.87 -10.34
N LYS A 47 -6.84 -24.42 -11.58
CA LYS A 47 -6.19 -23.26 -12.18
C LYS A 47 -6.41 -22.02 -11.31
N LEU A 48 -7.64 -21.75 -10.87
CA LEU A 48 -7.95 -20.58 -10.05
C LEU A 48 -7.29 -20.67 -8.67
N ALA A 49 -7.30 -21.84 -8.02
CA ALA A 49 -6.62 -22.04 -6.74
C ALA A 49 -5.11 -21.76 -6.85
N ALA A 50 -4.47 -22.20 -7.94
CA ALA A 50 -3.07 -21.90 -8.20
C ALA A 50 -2.83 -20.40 -8.48
N GLU A 51 -3.70 -19.76 -9.29
CA GLU A 51 -3.58 -18.35 -9.67
C GLU A 51 -3.72 -17.39 -8.50
N TYR A 52 -4.72 -17.61 -7.63
CA TYR A 52 -4.97 -16.77 -6.46
C TYR A 52 -4.08 -17.11 -5.26
N ALA A 53 -3.22 -18.12 -5.38
CA ALA A 53 -2.07 -18.39 -4.52
C ALA A 53 -2.29 -18.13 -3.01
N GLY A 54 -3.32 -18.75 -2.41
CA GLY A 54 -3.60 -18.67 -0.98
C GLY A 54 -4.58 -17.57 -0.55
N GLN A 55 -5.13 -16.77 -1.48
CA GLN A 55 -6.22 -15.84 -1.17
C GLN A 55 -7.56 -16.55 -0.87
N PHE A 56 -7.69 -17.82 -1.25
CA PHE A 56 -8.77 -18.71 -0.82
C PHE A 56 -8.28 -20.15 -0.71
N ILE A 57 -9.04 -21.00 -0.03
CA ILE A 57 -8.79 -22.45 0.08
C ILE A 57 -9.83 -23.20 -0.76
N LEU A 58 -9.37 -24.05 -1.69
CA LEU A 58 -10.25 -24.97 -2.42
C LEU A 58 -10.47 -26.25 -1.58
N ALA A 59 -11.65 -26.37 -0.99
CA ALA A 59 -12.04 -27.49 -0.14
C ALA A 59 -12.84 -28.53 -0.95
N ARG A 60 -12.19 -29.60 -1.40
CA ARG A 60 -12.84 -30.62 -2.23
C ARG A 60 -13.54 -31.66 -1.37
N VAL A 61 -14.79 -31.97 -1.70
CA VAL A 61 -15.60 -32.98 -1.04
C VAL A 61 -16.00 -34.03 -2.08
N ASP A 62 -15.36 -35.20 -2.01
CA ASP A 62 -15.79 -36.36 -2.80
C ASP A 62 -17.11 -36.89 -2.22
N CYS A 63 -18.19 -36.74 -2.96
CA CYS A 63 -19.53 -37.14 -2.52
C CYS A 63 -19.74 -38.65 -2.54
N ASP A 64 -18.95 -39.41 -3.32
CA ASP A 64 -18.98 -40.87 -3.30
C ASP A 64 -18.29 -41.41 -2.04
N ALA A 65 -17.16 -40.79 -1.65
CA ALA A 65 -16.40 -41.18 -0.46
C ALA A 65 -16.96 -40.60 0.85
N GLN A 66 -17.58 -39.41 0.81
CA GLN A 66 -18.06 -38.66 1.98
C GLN A 66 -19.56 -38.33 1.90
N PRO A 67 -20.46 -39.34 1.77
CA PRO A 67 -21.90 -39.09 1.59
C PRO A 67 -22.53 -38.41 2.82
N MET A 68 -22.04 -38.71 4.03
CA MET A 68 -22.51 -38.05 5.26
C MET A 68 -22.17 -36.56 5.27
N VAL A 69 -20.98 -36.16 4.85
CA VAL A 69 -20.61 -34.74 4.70
C VAL A 69 -21.50 -34.08 3.66
N ALA A 70 -21.62 -34.66 2.45
CA ALA A 70 -22.44 -34.11 1.38
C ALA A 70 -23.91 -33.89 1.80
N SER A 71 -24.50 -34.83 2.54
CA SER A 71 -25.88 -34.71 3.03
C SER A 71 -26.12 -33.54 3.99
N GLN A 72 -25.12 -33.13 4.78
CA GLN A 72 -25.23 -31.98 5.69
C GLN A 72 -25.40 -30.66 4.93
N PHE A 73 -24.89 -30.59 3.69
CA PHE A 73 -25.00 -29.40 2.84
C PHE A 73 -26.27 -29.38 1.98
N GLY A 74 -27.13 -30.40 2.08
CA GLY A 74 -28.42 -30.43 1.39
C GLY A 74 -28.32 -30.34 -0.14
N LEU A 75 -27.28 -30.95 -0.72
CA LEU A 75 -27.00 -30.89 -2.16
C LEU A 75 -28.18 -31.43 -2.98
N ARG A 76 -28.56 -30.71 -4.04
CA ARG A 76 -29.61 -31.15 -4.99
C ARG A 76 -29.02 -31.71 -6.29
N SER A 77 -27.80 -31.32 -6.62
CA SER A 77 -27.07 -31.78 -7.81
C SER A 77 -25.55 -31.64 -7.61
N ILE A 78 -24.77 -32.36 -8.41
CA ILE A 78 -23.30 -32.35 -8.42
C ILE A 78 -22.85 -32.04 -9.87
N PRO A 79 -21.87 -31.14 -10.09
CA PRO A 79 -21.07 -30.43 -9.09
C PRO A 79 -21.85 -29.35 -8.35
N ALA A 80 -21.45 -29.07 -7.12
CA ALA A 80 -21.91 -27.90 -6.38
C ALA A 80 -20.72 -27.18 -5.76
N VAL A 81 -20.80 -25.86 -5.69
CA VAL A 81 -19.78 -25.01 -5.11
C VAL A 81 -20.43 -24.08 -4.10
N TYR A 82 -19.88 -24.03 -2.88
CA TYR A 82 -20.31 -23.12 -1.84
C TYR A 82 -19.12 -22.34 -1.31
N LEU A 83 -19.26 -21.03 -1.26
CA LEU A 83 -18.26 -20.11 -0.75
C LEU A 83 -18.56 -19.78 0.70
N PHE A 84 -17.59 -20.01 1.57
CA PHE A 84 -17.66 -19.71 2.99
C PHE A 84 -16.73 -18.55 3.34
N LYS A 85 -17.23 -17.62 4.15
CA LYS A 85 -16.48 -16.52 4.75
C LYS A 85 -17.07 -16.22 6.12
N ASP A 86 -16.22 -15.89 7.08
CA ASP A 86 -16.63 -15.58 8.46
C ASP A 86 -17.45 -16.72 9.11
N GLY A 87 -17.11 -17.98 8.79
CA GLY A 87 -17.78 -19.17 9.30
C GLY A 87 -19.15 -19.48 8.69
N GLN A 88 -19.59 -18.71 7.69
CA GLN A 88 -20.93 -18.80 7.10
C GLN A 88 -20.88 -19.01 5.58
N PRO A 89 -21.85 -19.72 4.98
CA PRO A 89 -22.01 -19.76 3.54
C PRO A 89 -22.51 -18.40 3.05
N VAL A 90 -21.72 -17.75 2.20
CA VAL A 90 -22.05 -16.41 1.67
C VAL A 90 -22.69 -16.47 0.29
N ASP A 91 -22.30 -17.43 -0.55
CA ASP A 91 -22.80 -17.58 -1.91
C ASP A 91 -22.44 -18.98 -2.47
N GLY A 92 -22.96 -19.36 -3.64
CA GLY A 92 -22.66 -20.64 -4.26
C GLY A 92 -23.50 -20.93 -5.49
N PHE A 93 -23.17 -22.02 -6.19
CA PHE A 93 -23.91 -22.49 -7.35
C PHE A 93 -23.97 -24.01 -7.40
N GLN A 94 -24.92 -24.52 -8.17
CA GLN A 94 -25.01 -25.95 -8.50
C GLN A 94 -25.04 -26.11 -10.02
N GLY A 95 -24.37 -27.15 -10.52
CA GLY A 95 -24.12 -27.39 -11.94
C GLY A 95 -22.82 -26.73 -12.44
N PRO A 96 -22.45 -27.00 -13.71
CA PRO A 96 -21.27 -26.40 -14.32
C PRO A 96 -21.47 -24.89 -14.51
N GLN A 97 -20.40 -24.12 -14.31
CA GLN A 97 -20.36 -22.68 -14.55
C GLN A 97 -19.11 -22.32 -15.37
N PRO A 98 -19.17 -21.27 -16.20
CA PRO A 98 -17.99 -20.76 -16.89
C PRO A 98 -17.01 -20.10 -15.90
N GLU A 99 -15.74 -20.02 -16.27
CA GLU A 99 -14.67 -19.49 -15.40
C GLU A 99 -14.96 -18.06 -14.93
N GLU A 100 -15.56 -17.23 -15.79
CA GLU A 100 -15.93 -15.85 -15.51
C GLU A 100 -16.88 -15.74 -14.32
N VAL A 101 -17.90 -16.60 -14.25
CA VAL A 101 -18.87 -16.62 -13.15
C VAL A 101 -18.20 -17.03 -11.83
N ILE A 102 -17.24 -17.96 -11.87
CA ILE A 102 -16.49 -18.39 -10.69
C ILE A 102 -15.57 -17.26 -10.21
N ARG A 103 -14.95 -16.51 -11.11
CA ARG A 103 -14.14 -15.34 -10.77
C ARG A 103 -14.98 -14.25 -10.14
N GLU A 104 -16.14 -13.95 -10.68
CA GLU A 104 -17.08 -12.97 -10.09
C GLU A 104 -17.51 -13.38 -8.67
N LEU A 105 -17.80 -14.67 -8.46
CA LEU A 105 -18.10 -15.22 -7.14
C LEU A 105 -16.94 -14.98 -6.15
N LEU A 106 -15.71 -15.32 -6.56
CA LEU A 106 -14.52 -15.15 -5.73
C LEU A 106 -14.23 -13.66 -5.43
N GLN A 107 -14.31 -12.78 -6.42
CA GLN A 107 -14.01 -11.35 -6.26
C GLN A 107 -14.88 -10.63 -5.21
N ARG A 108 -16.06 -11.18 -4.88
CA ARG A 108 -16.92 -10.65 -3.81
C ARG A 108 -16.31 -10.79 -2.41
N VAL A 109 -15.42 -11.76 -2.23
CA VAL A 109 -14.86 -12.11 -0.91
C VAL A 109 -13.35 -11.99 -0.81
N LEU A 110 -12.65 -12.09 -1.95
CA LEU A 110 -11.20 -11.99 -1.99
C LEU A 110 -10.75 -10.58 -1.56
N PRO A 111 -9.60 -10.48 -0.87
CA PRO A 111 -9.02 -9.18 -0.54
C PRO A 111 -8.79 -8.36 -1.81
N LYS A 112 -9.09 -7.06 -1.74
CA LYS A 112 -8.85 -6.18 -2.88
C LYS A 112 -7.34 -5.95 -3.09
N PRO A 113 -6.89 -5.57 -4.30
CA PRO A 113 -5.48 -5.33 -4.57
C PRO A 113 -4.81 -4.33 -3.61
N GLU A 114 -5.51 -3.27 -3.21
CA GLU A 114 -5.04 -2.30 -2.22
C GLU A 114 -4.81 -2.92 -0.84
N GLU A 115 -5.64 -3.87 -0.43
CA GLU A 115 -5.55 -4.56 0.86
C GLU A 115 -4.37 -5.52 0.88
N LEU A 116 -4.15 -6.26 -0.22
CA LEU A 116 -3.00 -7.14 -0.37
C LEU A 116 -1.68 -6.36 -0.29
N LYS A 117 -1.60 -5.22 -0.98
CA LYS A 117 -0.41 -4.35 -0.96
C LYS A 117 -0.18 -3.70 0.41
N SER A 118 -1.25 -3.26 1.07
CA SER A 118 -1.17 -2.74 2.45
C SER A 118 -0.68 -3.82 3.42
N ALA A 119 -1.16 -5.06 3.31
CA ALA A 119 -0.73 -6.16 4.15
C ALA A 119 0.75 -6.53 3.92
N GLU A 120 1.19 -6.62 2.66
CA GLU A 120 2.59 -6.84 2.31
C GLU A 120 3.49 -5.72 2.85
N ALA A 121 3.08 -4.47 2.69
CA ALA A 121 3.81 -3.33 3.22
C ALA A 121 3.88 -3.32 4.75
N ALA A 122 2.80 -3.72 5.44
CA ALA A 122 2.79 -3.86 6.89
C ALA A 122 3.80 -4.92 7.37
N GLN A 123 3.92 -6.04 6.64
CA GLN A 123 4.95 -7.04 6.91
C GLN A 123 6.35 -6.45 6.72
N LEU A 124 6.62 -5.78 5.60
CA LEU A 124 7.92 -5.14 5.35
C LEU A 124 8.26 -4.09 6.41
N MET A 125 7.28 -3.30 6.87
CA MET A 125 7.46 -2.37 7.99
C MET A 125 7.84 -3.09 9.28
N SER A 126 7.18 -4.20 9.61
CA SER A 126 7.52 -4.99 10.81
C SER A 126 8.92 -5.61 10.75
N GLU A 127 9.42 -5.88 9.55
CA GLU A 127 10.78 -6.34 9.28
C GLU A 127 11.82 -5.19 9.22
N GLY A 128 11.39 -3.95 9.40
CA GLY A 128 12.24 -2.74 9.31
C GLY A 128 12.59 -2.32 7.88
N LYS A 129 12.01 -2.96 6.85
CA LYS A 129 12.23 -2.67 5.43
C LYS A 129 11.29 -1.55 4.93
N VAL A 130 11.26 -0.44 5.65
CA VAL A 130 10.39 0.71 5.33
C VAL A 130 10.59 1.26 3.91
N PRO A 131 11.81 1.34 3.35
CA PRO A 131 12.00 1.80 1.96
C PRO A 131 11.30 0.93 0.92
N GLU A 132 11.18 -0.38 1.17
CA GLU A 132 10.50 -1.33 0.28
C GLU A 132 8.97 -1.28 0.47
N ALA A 133 8.51 -1.00 1.69
CA ALA A 133 7.08 -0.84 2.00
C ALA A 133 6.46 0.42 1.36
N LEU A 134 7.24 1.52 1.28
CA LEU A 134 6.75 2.81 0.79
C LEU A 134 6.10 2.76 -0.61
N PRO A 135 6.72 2.20 -1.66
CA PRO A 135 6.10 2.14 -2.99
C PRO A 135 4.79 1.32 -2.99
N LEU A 136 4.72 0.23 -2.21
CA LEU A 136 3.51 -0.57 -2.08
C LEU A 136 2.37 0.22 -1.43
N LEU A 137 2.66 0.98 -0.36
CA LEU A 137 1.66 1.83 0.30
C LEU A 137 1.19 2.97 -0.60
N LYS A 138 2.07 3.56 -1.39
CA LYS A 138 1.68 4.59 -2.38
C LYS A 138 0.72 4.03 -3.42
N GLU A 139 1.03 2.86 -3.97
CA GLU A 139 0.17 2.20 -4.95
C GLU A 139 -1.17 1.76 -4.32
N ALA A 140 -1.13 1.18 -3.12
CA ALA A 140 -2.33 0.80 -2.36
C ALA A 140 -3.24 2.00 -2.10
N TRP A 141 -2.67 3.12 -1.66
CA TRP A 141 -3.43 4.35 -1.38
C TRP A 141 -4.05 4.95 -2.64
N GLN A 142 -3.35 4.90 -3.76
CA GLN A 142 -3.89 5.33 -5.05
C GLN A 142 -5.06 4.45 -5.51
N LEU A 143 -4.91 3.12 -5.41
CA LEU A 143 -5.98 2.18 -5.76
C LEU A 143 -7.19 2.35 -4.86
N ALA A 144 -6.98 2.51 -3.55
CA ALA A 144 -8.04 2.74 -2.57
C ALA A 144 -8.85 4.02 -2.85
N GLN A 145 -8.17 5.11 -3.25
CA GLN A 145 -8.85 6.34 -3.67
C GLN A 145 -9.69 6.14 -4.94
N GLN A 146 -9.16 5.43 -5.93
CA GLN A 146 -9.86 5.17 -7.19
C GLN A 146 -11.10 4.29 -7.01
N SER A 147 -11.02 3.31 -6.11
CA SER A 147 -12.12 2.40 -5.79
C SER A 147 -13.07 2.93 -4.70
N ASN A 148 -12.79 4.11 -4.15
CA ASN A 148 -13.46 4.66 -2.96
C ASN A 148 -13.56 3.62 -1.83
N SER A 149 -12.43 2.94 -1.56
CA SER A 149 -12.34 1.85 -0.59
C SER A 149 -12.59 2.36 0.82
N PRO A 150 -13.31 1.60 1.67
CA PRO A 150 -13.47 1.94 3.09
C PRO A 150 -12.14 1.92 3.86
N GLN A 151 -11.10 1.26 3.34
CA GLN A 151 -9.78 1.20 3.97
C GLN A 151 -8.85 2.37 3.58
N THR A 152 -9.33 3.33 2.77
CA THR A 152 -8.49 4.44 2.28
C THR A 152 -7.78 5.18 3.40
N SER A 153 -8.48 5.45 4.50
CA SER A 153 -7.92 6.16 5.66
C SER A 153 -6.86 5.32 6.40
N GLU A 154 -7.11 4.01 6.62
CA GLU A 154 -6.12 3.12 7.25
C GLU A 154 -4.82 3.03 6.43
N ILE A 155 -4.94 2.88 5.10
CA ILE A 155 -3.78 2.82 4.20
C ILE A 155 -3.04 4.16 4.20
N ALA A 156 -3.76 5.29 4.28
CA ALA A 156 -3.17 6.62 4.37
C ALA A 156 -2.37 6.81 5.67
N LEU A 157 -2.87 6.30 6.81
CA LEU A 157 -2.16 6.34 8.09
C LEU A 157 -0.88 5.49 8.04
N GLN A 158 -0.94 4.29 7.45
CA GLN A 158 0.26 3.46 7.24
C GLN A 158 1.28 4.14 6.32
N LEU A 159 0.81 4.78 5.24
CA LEU A 159 1.67 5.52 4.32
C LEU A 159 2.37 6.70 5.02
N ALA A 160 1.63 7.48 5.81
CA ALA A 160 2.18 8.58 6.59
C ALA A 160 3.21 8.09 7.62
N GLU A 161 2.94 6.99 8.31
CA GLU A 161 3.88 6.36 9.24
C GLU A 161 5.19 5.95 8.54
N ALA A 162 5.11 5.28 7.39
CA ALA A 162 6.27 4.91 6.60
C ALA A 162 7.05 6.15 6.11
N GLN A 163 6.36 7.22 5.72
CA GLN A 163 6.98 8.48 5.32
C GLN A 163 7.71 9.16 6.48
N ILE A 164 7.12 9.20 7.68
CA ILE A 164 7.76 9.74 8.89
C ILE A 164 9.03 8.96 9.22
N LEU A 165 8.99 7.62 9.19
CA LEU A 165 10.16 6.76 9.45
C LEU A 165 11.30 6.99 8.45
N LEU A 166 10.99 7.49 7.25
CA LEU A 166 11.95 7.84 6.20
C LEU A 166 12.33 9.33 6.21
N ASN A 167 12.01 10.07 7.29
CA ASN A 167 12.22 11.52 7.42
C ASN A 167 11.55 12.34 6.31
N ARG A 168 10.42 11.87 5.79
CA ARG A 168 9.59 12.57 4.78
C ARG A 168 8.34 13.14 5.45
N SER A 169 8.53 14.01 6.43
CA SER A 169 7.45 14.57 7.24
C SER A 169 6.47 15.44 6.44
N GLU A 170 6.94 16.15 5.41
CA GLU A 170 6.10 16.95 4.50
C GLU A 170 5.16 16.08 3.66
N ASP A 171 5.68 14.99 3.11
CA ASP A 171 4.92 13.96 2.40
C ASP A 171 3.84 13.35 3.33
N ALA A 172 4.23 13.01 4.56
CA ALA A 172 3.33 12.42 5.57
C ALA A 172 2.20 13.38 5.95
N GLU A 173 2.52 14.65 6.21
CA GLU A 173 1.52 15.67 6.53
C GLU A 173 0.54 15.88 5.38
N SER A 174 1.04 15.89 4.14
CA SER A 174 0.20 16.02 2.95
C SER A 174 -0.79 14.86 2.82
N VAL A 175 -0.35 13.64 3.10
CA VAL A 175 -1.23 12.45 3.13
C VAL A 175 -2.27 12.59 4.25
N LEU A 176 -1.83 12.90 5.48
CA LEU A 176 -2.73 13.05 6.64
C LEU A 176 -3.77 14.17 6.45
N ALA A 177 -3.43 15.25 5.73
CA ALA A 177 -4.36 16.33 5.45
C ALA A 177 -5.58 15.88 4.62
N THR A 178 -5.44 14.80 3.83
CA THR A 178 -6.53 14.26 3.01
C THR A 178 -7.58 13.47 3.80
N LEU A 179 -7.28 13.06 5.04
CA LEU A 179 -8.17 12.22 5.82
C LEU A 179 -9.42 12.99 6.29
N PRO A 180 -10.62 12.38 6.18
CA PRO A 180 -11.85 12.99 6.65
C PRO A 180 -11.86 13.06 8.18
N LEU A 181 -12.58 14.04 8.73
CA LEU A 181 -12.58 14.32 10.18
C LEU A 181 -12.99 13.12 11.04
N GLN A 182 -13.90 12.28 10.54
CA GLN A 182 -14.38 11.09 11.24
C GLN A 182 -13.30 10.02 11.46
N ASP A 183 -12.26 10.01 10.62
CA ASP A 183 -11.18 9.01 10.66
C ASP A 183 -9.91 9.56 11.36
N ARG A 184 -10.00 10.76 11.95
CA ARG A 184 -8.89 11.40 12.70
C ARG A 184 -8.89 10.95 14.15
N ASP A 185 -8.57 9.68 14.33
CA ASP A 185 -8.54 8.99 15.61
C ASP A 185 -7.24 9.25 16.41
N THR A 186 -7.03 8.44 17.45
CA THR A 186 -5.80 8.50 18.28
C THR A 186 -4.53 8.24 17.46
N ARG A 187 -4.58 7.34 16.47
CA ARG A 187 -3.42 7.02 15.62
C ARG A 187 -3.06 8.23 14.77
N TYR A 188 -4.05 8.88 14.15
CA TYR A 188 -3.86 10.13 13.43
C TYR A 188 -3.18 11.21 14.30
N GLN A 189 -3.69 11.43 15.51
CA GLN A 189 -3.15 12.44 16.43
C GLN A 189 -1.70 12.14 16.82
N GLY A 190 -1.36 10.86 17.03
CA GLY A 190 0.01 10.43 17.31
C GLY A 190 0.97 10.76 16.16
N LEU A 191 0.57 10.50 14.92
CA LEU A 191 1.38 10.82 13.73
C LEU A 191 1.57 12.34 13.55
N ILE A 192 0.52 13.14 13.78
CA ILE A 192 0.62 14.61 13.75
C ILE A 192 1.59 15.12 14.81
N ALA A 193 1.48 14.65 16.06
CA ALA A 193 2.40 15.04 17.12
C ALA A 193 3.85 14.65 16.79
N GLN A 194 4.06 13.48 16.17
CA GLN A 194 5.38 13.06 15.72
C GLN A 194 5.94 13.98 14.62
N ILE A 195 5.13 14.37 13.65
CA ILE A 195 5.50 15.35 12.62
C ILE A 195 5.85 16.70 13.24
N GLU A 196 5.04 17.19 14.18
CA GLU A 196 5.29 18.46 14.88
C GLU A 196 6.63 18.43 15.63
N LEU A 197 6.93 17.35 16.36
CA LEU A 197 8.21 17.20 17.04
C LEU A 197 9.39 17.16 16.07
N LEU A 198 9.25 16.48 14.93
CA LEU A 198 10.27 16.48 13.87
C LEU A 198 10.49 17.88 13.29
N LYS A 199 9.41 18.62 13.03
CA LYS A 199 9.49 20.00 12.54
C LYS A 199 10.15 20.93 13.55
N GLN A 200 9.81 20.80 14.83
CA GLN A 200 10.43 21.57 15.91
C GLN A 200 11.93 21.27 16.00
N ALA A 201 12.32 19.99 15.94
CA ALA A 201 13.72 19.59 15.95
C ALA A 201 14.50 20.13 14.74
N ALA A 202 13.86 20.21 13.57
CA ALA A 202 14.45 20.76 12.35
C ALA A 202 14.39 22.30 12.27
N ASN A 203 13.80 22.99 13.24
CA ASN A 203 13.66 24.44 13.24
C ASN A 203 14.65 25.12 14.21
N THR A 204 15.95 25.02 13.89
CA THR A 204 17.03 25.52 14.75
C THR A 204 17.03 27.05 14.87
N PRO A 205 17.57 27.62 15.96
CA PRO A 205 17.69 29.07 16.12
C PRO A 205 18.41 29.77 14.96
N GLU A 206 19.43 29.12 14.39
CA GLU A 206 20.19 29.63 13.24
C GLU A 206 19.32 29.73 11.99
N ILE A 207 18.49 28.72 11.72
CA ILE A 207 17.53 28.73 10.61
C ILE A 207 16.53 29.88 10.80
N GLN A 208 15.97 30.04 12.01
CA GLN A 208 15.01 31.10 12.31
C GLN A 208 15.62 32.49 12.09
N GLN A 209 16.86 32.70 12.52
CA GLN A 209 17.57 33.96 12.33
C GLN A 209 17.81 34.26 10.83
N LEU A 210 18.27 33.27 10.06
CA LEU A 210 18.51 33.43 8.63
C LEU A 210 17.20 33.65 7.85
N GLN A 211 16.11 32.99 8.23
CA GLN A 211 14.77 33.22 7.68
C GLN A 211 14.31 34.66 7.93
N GLN A 212 14.51 35.19 9.14
CA GLN A 212 14.16 36.57 9.46
C GLN A 212 14.98 37.57 8.64
N GLN A 213 16.30 37.37 8.54
CA GLN A 213 17.18 38.24 7.74
C GLN A 213 16.82 38.21 6.25
N LEU A 214 16.50 37.04 5.71
CA LEU A 214 16.09 36.90 4.32
C LEU A 214 14.70 37.53 4.07
N ALA A 215 13.79 37.48 5.05
CA ALA A 215 12.49 38.17 4.95
C ALA A 215 12.65 39.71 4.88
N GLU A 216 13.65 40.27 5.57
CA GLU A 216 14.01 41.68 5.49
C GLU A 216 14.76 42.02 4.17
N GLN A 217 15.47 41.05 3.59
CA GLN A 217 16.28 41.23 2.37
C GLN A 217 16.02 40.11 1.35
N PRO A 218 14.83 40.07 0.71
CA PRO A 218 14.39 38.91 -0.09
C PRO A 218 15.19 38.66 -1.37
N ASP A 219 15.94 39.65 -1.86
CA ASP A 219 16.81 39.50 -3.04
C ASP A 219 18.27 39.19 -2.67
N ASN A 220 18.59 39.06 -1.37
CA ASN A 220 19.95 38.72 -0.92
C ASN A 220 20.23 37.22 -1.11
N VAL A 221 20.84 36.89 -2.25
CA VAL A 221 21.19 35.50 -2.62
C VAL A 221 22.18 34.87 -1.65
N GLU A 222 23.11 35.63 -1.06
CA GLU A 222 24.08 35.06 -0.12
C GLU A 222 23.39 34.52 1.14
N LEU A 223 22.41 35.26 1.67
CA LEU A 223 21.57 34.80 2.78
C LEU A 223 20.74 33.58 2.38
N ALA A 224 20.19 33.56 1.16
CA ALA A 224 19.44 32.42 0.66
C ALA A 224 20.31 31.15 0.57
N VAL A 225 21.57 31.27 0.14
CA VAL A 225 22.52 30.16 0.11
C VAL A 225 22.87 29.65 1.51
N GLN A 226 23.12 30.56 2.45
CA GLN A 226 23.40 30.19 3.85
C GLN A 226 22.20 29.47 4.48
N LEU A 227 20.99 30.00 4.27
CA LEU A 227 19.75 29.39 4.74
C LEU A 227 19.54 28.00 4.12
N ALA A 228 19.72 27.86 2.80
CA ALA A 228 19.56 26.57 2.13
C ALA A 228 20.55 25.51 2.65
N LEU A 229 21.79 25.90 3.00
CA LEU A 229 22.74 24.99 3.63
C LEU A 229 22.27 24.54 5.02
N GLN A 230 21.75 25.46 5.84
CA GLN A 230 21.21 25.11 7.15
C GLN A 230 19.97 24.23 7.04
N LEU A 231 19.06 24.53 6.12
CA LEU A 231 17.89 23.70 5.81
C LEU A 231 18.29 22.29 5.37
N HIS A 232 19.31 22.16 4.50
CA HIS A 232 19.84 20.86 4.10
C HIS A 232 20.40 20.06 5.28
N GLN A 233 21.12 20.70 6.22
CA GLN A 233 21.72 20.04 7.39
C GLN A 233 20.68 19.37 8.29
N VAL A 234 19.48 19.93 8.39
CA VAL A 234 18.36 19.39 9.17
C VAL A 234 17.39 18.54 8.34
N GLY A 235 17.74 18.23 7.09
CA GLY A 235 16.93 17.40 6.20
C GLY A 235 15.76 18.10 5.51
N ARG A 236 15.60 19.42 5.68
CA ARG A 236 14.57 20.26 5.02
C ARG A 236 14.97 20.57 3.57
N ASN A 237 15.18 19.52 2.80
CA ASN A 237 15.77 19.58 1.46
C ASN A 237 14.85 20.20 0.42
N GLU A 238 13.53 20.00 0.50
CA GLU A 238 12.60 20.59 -0.46
C GLU A 238 12.62 22.11 -0.37
N GLU A 239 12.53 22.67 0.85
CA GLU A 239 12.65 24.12 1.09
C GLU A 239 13.99 24.68 0.63
N ALA A 240 15.10 23.98 0.91
CA ALA A 240 16.44 24.39 0.47
C ALA A 240 16.53 24.47 -1.06
N LEU A 241 16.06 23.43 -1.76
CA LEU A 241 16.09 23.35 -3.21
C LEU A 241 15.15 24.35 -3.86
N GLU A 242 13.94 24.54 -3.31
CA GLU A 242 12.97 25.52 -3.80
C GLU A 242 13.50 26.95 -3.68
N LEU A 243 14.09 27.28 -2.52
CA LEU A 243 14.69 28.59 -2.27
C LEU A 243 15.79 28.90 -3.30
N LEU A 244 16.75 28.00 -3.45
CA LEU A 244 17.86 28.18 -4.39
C LEU A 244 17.37 28.26 -5.84
N LEU A 245 16.44 27.39 -6.24
CA LEU A 245 15.88 27.40 -7.59
C LEU A 245 15.10 28.69 -7.87
N GLY A 246 14.39 29.23 -6.88
CA GLY A 246 13.69 30.52 -6.97
C GLY A 246 14.61 31.67 -7.35
N HIS A 247 15.80 31.74 -6.75
CA HIS A 247 16.81 32.74 -7.12
C HIS A 247 17.43 32.46 -8.50
N LEU A 248 17.73 31.19 -8.82
CA LEU A 248 18.31 30.82 -10.12
C LEU A 248 17.38 31.11 -11.31
N LYS A 249 16.06 31.07 -11.10
CA LYS A 249 15.08 31.49 -12.12
C LYS A 249 15.16 32.97 -12.45
N LYS A 250 15.61 33.81 -11.51
CA LYS A 250 15.80 35.26 -11.71
C LYS A 250 17.18 35.56 -12.32
N ASP A 251 18.23 34.91 -11.79
CA ASP A 251 19.61 35.09 -12.22
C ASP A 251 20.38 33.76 -12.13
N LEU A 252 20.81 33.24 -13.28
CA LEU A 252 21.61 32.00 -13.36
C LEU A 252 23.03 32.16 -12.80
N ALA A 253 23.54 33.39 -12.72
CA ALA A 253 24.84 33.72 -12.14
C ALA A 253 24.74 34.16 -10.67
N ALA A 254 23.56 34.01 -10.04
CA ALA A 254 23.26 34.46 -8.69
C ALA A 254 24.35 34.07 -7.67
N ALA A 255 24.75 35.06 -6.86
CA ALA A 255 25.87 34.98 -5.91
C ALA A 255 27.17 34.44 -6.54
N ASN A 256 27.56 34.96 -7.69
CA ASN A 256 28.75 34.53 -8.44
C ASN A 256 28.76 33.01 -8.75
N GLY A 257 27.58 32.43 -8.98
CA GLY A 257 27.39 31.01 -9.28
C GLY A 257 27.38 30.09 -8.04
N THR A 258 27.51 30.63 -6.83
CA THR A 258 27.46 29.81 -5.60
C THR A 258 26.08 29.19 -5.38
N ALA A 259 24.99 29.89 -5.69
CA ALA A 259 23.64 29.34 -5.55
C ALA A 259 23.43 28.08 -6.41
N ARG A 260 23.91 28.12 -7.67
CA ARG A 260 23.88 26.98 -8.58
C ARG A 260 24.73 25.84 -8.06
N LYS A 261 25.95 26.13 -7.59
CA LYS A 261 26.85 25.13 -7.03
C LYS A 261 26.21 24.43 -5.83
N THR A 262 25.71 25.19 -4.86
CA THR A 262 25.06 24.64 -3.66
C THR A 262 23.86 23.78 -4.02
N LEU A 263 23.01 24.21 -4.96
CA LEU A 263 21.88 23.40 -5.40
C LEU A 263 22.35 22.07 -6.03
N MET A 264 23.39 22.11 -6.87
CA MET A 264 23.97 20.89 -7.45
C MET A 264 24.60 19.97 -6.39
N ASP A 265 25.28 20.54 -5.40
CA ASP A 265 25.90 19.79 -4.30
C ASP A 265 24.83 19.10 -3.42
N ILE A 266 23.73 19.78 -3.09
CA ILE A 266 22.58 19.19 -2.38
C ILE A 266 21.97 18.06 -3.21
N LEU A 267 21.74 18.27 -4.52
CA LEU A 267 21.22 17.23 -5.40
C LEU A 267 22.17 16.03 -5.48
N ALA A 268 23.49 16.25 -5.49
CA ALA A 268 24.48 15.18 -5.48
C ALA A 268 24.44 14.40 -4.15
N ALA A 269 24.33 15.10 -3.02
CA ALA A 269 24.23 14.50 -1.69
C ALA A 269 22.98 13.62 -1.52
N LEU A 270 21.84 14.02 -2.10
CA LEU A 270 20.60 13.22 -2.12
C LEU A 270 20.71 11.96 -3.00
N GLY A 271 21.69 11.89 -3.90
CA GLY A 271 21.92 10.74 -4.78
C GLY A 271 20.91 10.62 -5.93
N THR A 272 21.11 9.61 -6.78
CA THR A 272 20.33 9.39 -8.01
C THR A 272 18.99 8.69 -7.80
N GLY A 273 18.84 7.94 -6.71
CA GLY A 273 17.61 7.21 -6.37
C GLY A 273 16.55 8.05 -5.65
N ASP A 274 16.87 9.29 -5.27
CA ASP A 274 15.93 10.16 -4.57
C ASP A 274 14.97 10.88 -5.54
N ALA A 275 13.67 10.77 -5.24
CA ALA A 275 12.61 11.30 -6.09
C ALA A 275 12.57 12.84 -6.11
N LEU A 276 12.86 13.47 -4.97
CA LEU A 276 12.93 14.93 -4.85
C LEU A 276 14.12 15.45 -5.68
N ALA A 277 15.28 14.82 -5.55
CA ALA A 277 16.44 15.14 -6.37
C ALA A 277 16.17 14.95 -7.87
N ALA A 278 15.45 13.88 -8.27
CA ALA A 278 15.05 13.66 -9.65
C ALA A 278 14.07 14.73 -10.19
N LYS A 279 13.15 15.24 -9.37
CA LYS A 279 12.26 16.37 -9.70
C LYS A 279 13.09 17.64 -9.97
N TYR A 280 13.95 18.02 -9.03
CA TYR A 280 14.72 19.26 -9.13
C TYR A 280 15.84 19.22 -10.19
N ARG A 281 16.45 18.06 -10.47
CA ARG A 281 17.38 17.89 -11.61
C ARG A 281 16.71 18.20 -12.94
N ARG A 282 15.49 17.70 -13.16
CA ARG A 282 14.71 17.98 -14.38
C ARG A 282 14.40 19.47 -14.51
N GLN A 283 14.00 20.12 -13.43
CA GLN A 283 13.72 21.55 -13.41
C GLN A 283 14.97 22.39 -13.66
N LEU A 284 16.11 22.05 -13.05
CA LEU A 284 17.38 22.72 -13.28
C LEU A 284 17.84 22.57 -14.74
N TYR A 285 17.72 21.36 -15.30
CA TYR A 285 18.08 21.12 -16.71
C TYR A 285 17.26 21.99 -17.65
N ALA A 286 15.93 22.04 -17.47
CA ALA A 286 15.03 22.88 -18.27
C ALA A 286 15.25 24.38 -18.09
N LEU A 287 15.93 24.80 -17.02
CA LEU A 287 16.28 26.20 -16.79
C LEU A 287 17.60 26.60 -17.48
N LEU A 288 18.49 25.62 -17.70
CA LEU A 288 19.84 25.83 -18.25
C LEU A 288 19.91 25.71 -19.78
N TYR A 289 18.96 25.01 -20.38
CA TYR A 289 18.92 24.66 -21.80
C TYR A 289 17.52 24.92 -22.38
#